data_AF-V9KE07-F1
#
_entry.id   AF-V9KE07-F1
#
_cell.length_a   1.000
_cell.length_b   1.000
_cell.length_c   1.000
_cell.angle_alpha   90.00
_cell.angle_beta   90.00
_cell.angle_gamma   90.00
#
_symmetry.space_group_name_H-M   'P 1'
#
loop_
_entity.id
_entity.type
_entity.pdbx_description
1 polymer ?
#
loop_
_entity_poly.entity_id
_entity_poly.type
_entity_poly.pdbx_seq_one_letter_code
_entity_poly.pdbx_strand_id
1 'polypeptide(L)'
;VRHGDIVQLVHGMTARYLNTHDVAAPMSPQSQEVSCYVDYNISMPAQNLWRVEIVNRESQSEGWKTILSEVKFVHVNTSAVLKLSSTALPDWGFRQLEIVGDKTSKVYHQNMVWNVEEHRYGKSEEQKERELELQTPSQMDFSKNISFMAKFLELQMKMLMLKNEETEHKYSSSPLEWINMDTNIAYWLHPSSNAQIHLIGNAVTWSSATIGIVAYAILYLWYLLRRRRRIYSISEDSWERLVLAGAVCIGGWIVNYLPFFLMEKTLFLYHYVPALTFKIILLPIVLQHIHDEVLWSSVLRNTFNALMVAWLSSVYMVYRTFSPLTYGVRPLLASELNALRWKDNWDILIRKR
;
A
#
# COMPACT_ATOMS: atom_id res chain seq x y z
N VAL A 1 38.61 13.61 13.61
CA VAL A 1 38.86 12.25 13.06
C VAL A 1 39.08 12.38 11.56
N ARG A 2 40.15 11.77 11.06
CA ARG A 2 40.56 11.72 9.65
C ARG A 2 40.49 10.28 9.14
N HIS A 3 40.58 10.12 7.82
CA HIS A 3 40.67 8.79 7.22
C HIS A 3 41.90 8.04 7.75
N GLY A 4 41.71 6.78 8.15
CA GLY A 4 42.76 5.89 8.65
C GLY A 4 42.98 5.98 10.17
N ASP A 5 42.36 6.94 10.84
CA ASP A 5 42.43 7.04 12.30
C ASP A 5 41.80 5.79 12.96
N ILE A 6 42.44 5.33 14.03
CA ILE A 6 41.91 4.25 14.88
C ILE A 6 41.17 4.91 16.04
N VAL A 7 39.90 4.57 16.18
CA VAL A 7 38.98 5.13 17.19
C VAL A 7 38.36 4.03 18.03
N GLN A 8 37.88 4.42 19.20
CA GLN A 8 37.00 3.62 20.04
C GLN A 8 35.61 4.24 19.99
N LEU A 9 34.60 3.44 19.69
CA LEU A 9 33.21 3.88 19.69
C LEU A 9 32.61 3.52 21.06
N VAL A 10 32.26 4.54 21.83
CA VAL A 10 31.68 4.40 23.17
C VAL A 10 30.21 4.77 23.12
N HIS A 11 29.35 3.87 23.60
CA HIS A 11 27.93 4.16 23.71
C HIS A 11 27.69 5.26 24.75
N GLY A 12 27.08 6.37 24.33
CA GLY A 12 26.94 7.58 25.14
C GLY A 12 26.15 7.40 26.44
N MET A 13 25.24 6.43 26.53
CA MET A 13 24.43 6.21 27.73
C MET A 13 25.07 5.21 28.70
N THR A 14 25.51 4.06 28.17
CA THR A 14 25.98 2.94 28.99
C THR A 14 27.50 2.94 29.18
N ALA A 15 28.22 3.86 28.54
CA ALA A 15 29.69 3.94 28.52
C ALA A 15 30.38 2.63 28.08
N ARG A 16 29.70 1.82 27.27
CA ARG A 16 30.23 0.53 26.78
C ARG A 16 30.90 0.71 25.43
N TYR A 17 31.97 -0.04 25.20
CA TYR A 17 32.71 0.00 23.94
C TYR A 17 32.08 -0.92 22.90
N LEU A 18 31.94 -0.44 21.67
CA LEU A 18 31.58 -1.28 20.53
C LEU A 18 32.71 -2.28 20.26
N ASN A 19 32.37 -3.55 20.17
CA ASN A 19 33.30 -4.66 20.09
C ASN A 19 32.80 -5.70 19.06
N THR A 20 33.72 -6.38 18.41
CA THR A 20 33.42 -7.59 17.66
C THR A 20 34.47 -8.65 17.98
N HIS A 21 34.10 -9.91 17.83
CA HIS A 21 34.92 -11.04 18.26
C HIS A 21 34.59 -12.26 17.42
N ASP A 22 35.34 -13.35 17.59
CA ASP A 22 35.19 -14.56 16.78
C ASP A 22 34.04 -15.45 17.27
N VAL A 23 32.85 -14.86 17.32
CA VAL A 23 31.57 -15.52 17.61
C VAL A 23 30.63 -15.21 16.46
N ALA A 24 29.85 -16.21 16.04
CA ALA A 24 28.91 -16.07 14.94
C ALA A 24 27.74 -15.15 15.32
N ALA A 25 27.30 -14.30 14.39
CA ALA A 25 26.14 -13.45 14.62
C ALA A 25 24.86 -14.29 14.78
N PRO A 26 23.89 -13.83 15.59
CA PRO A 26 22.74 -14.64 16.01
C PRO A 26 21.80 -15.06 14.86
N MET A 27 21.58 -14.19 13.87
CA MET A 27 20.75 -14.50 12.70
C MET A 27 21.59 -14.84 11.46
N SER A 28 22.79 -14.28 11.39
CA SER A 28 23.70 -14.43 10.24
C SER A 28 25.00 -15.18 10.63
N PRO A 29 24.98 -16.52 10.74
CA PRO A 29 26.11 -17.28 11.31
C PRO A 29 27.41 -17.22 10.48
N GLN A 30 27.33 -16.71 9.25
CA GLN A 30 28.49 -16.50 8.37
C GLN A 30 29.30 -15.24 8.74
N SER A 31 28.71 -14.33 9.51
CA SER A 31 29.33 -13.06 9.94
C SER A 31 29.64 -13.08 11.44
N GLN A 32 30.51 -12.18 11.88
CA GLN A 32 30.85 -12.03 13.30
C GLN A 32 29.78 -11.23 14.05
N GLU A 33 29.55 -11.60 15.30
CA GLU A 33 28.71 -10.84 16.22
C GLU A 33 29.36 -9.49 16.54
N VAL A 34 28.53 -8.44 16.56
CA VAL A 34 28.89 -7.11 17.05
C VAL A 34 28.12 -6.86 18.33
N SER A 35 28.85 -6.55 19.41
CA SER A 35 28.27 -6.35 20.73
C SER A 35 28.90 -5.14 21.42
N CYS A 36 28.32 -4.72 22.54
CA CYS A 36 28.94 -3.75 23.43
C CYS A 36 29.67 -4.51 24.53
N TYR A 37 31.00 -4.40 24.59
CA TYR A 37 31.83 -5.12 25.55
C TYR A 37 31.46 -4.72 27.00
N VAL A 38 31.41 -5.72 27.88
CA VAL A 38 31.22 -5.54 29.32
C VAL A 38 32.21 -6.41 30.05
N ASP A 39 32.92 -5.84 31.02
CA ASP A 39 34.00 -6.51 31.73
C ASP A 39 33.48 -7.42 32.86
N TYR A 40 32.63 -8.39 32.52
CA TYR A 40 32.10 -9.38 33.48
C TYR A 40 32.97 -10.63 33.55
N ASN A 41 34.24 -10.46 33.92
CA ASN A 41 35.16 -11.60 34.13
C ASN A 41 35.21 -12.54 32.90
N ILE A 42 35.13 -11.94 31.70
CA ILE A 42 35.13 -12.67 30.43
C ILE A 42 36.58 -13.01 30.11
N SER A 43 36.85 -14.26 29.75
CA SER A 43 38.21 -14.75 29.45
C SER A 43 38.81 -14.20 28.14
N MET A 44 38.13 -13.27 27.47
CA MET A 44 38.56 -12.71 26.19
C MET A 44 38.88 -11.22 26.36
N PRO A 45 40.06 -10.76 25.92
CA PRO A 45 40.39 -9.33 25.97
C PRO A 45 39.47 -8.54 25.04
N ALA A 46 39.13 -7.32 25.45
CA ALA A 46 38.34 -6.40 24.64
C ALA A 46 39.07 -6.11 23.29
N GLN A 47 38.32 -6.22 22.20
CA GLN A 47 38.75 -5.86 20.84
C GLN A 47 37.84 -4.74 20.33
N ASN A 48 38.17 -3.53 20.75
CA ASN A 48 37.32 -2.34 20.67
C ASN A 48 37.92 -1.24 19.78
N LEU A 49 38.94 -1.58 18.99
CA LEU A 49 39.61 -0.67 18.07
C LEU A 49 39.01 -0.77 16.66
N TRP A 50 38.55 0.37 16.15
CA TRP A 50 37.95 0.49 14.83
C TRP A 50 38.71 1.51 14.00
N ARG A 51 39.13 1.14 12.80
CA ARG A 51 39.72 2.05 11.81
C ARG A 51 38.60 2.72 11.03
N VAL A 52 38.64 4.05 10.94
CA VAL A 52 37.66 4.83 10.18
C VAL A 52 38.15 5.00 8.74
N GLU A 53 37.38 4.50 7.78
CA GLU A 53 37.65 4.69 6.36
C GLU A 53 36.57 5.56 5.71
N ILE A 54 36.91 6.81 5.39
CA ILE A 54 36.05 7.70 4.60
C ILE A 54 36.09 7.27 3.13
N VAL A 55 34.93 6.90 2.58
CA VAL A 55 34.79 6.34 1.22
C VAL A 55 34.72 7.46 0.18
N ASN A 56 33.88 8.47 0.40
CA ASN A 56 33.60 9.54 -0.55
C ASN A 56 34.60 10.72 -0.46
N ARG A 57 35.87 10.42 -0.18
CA ARG A 57 36.93 11.43 -0.05
C ARG A 57 37.40 11.94 -1.42
N GLU A 58 37.57 13.25 -1.55
CA GLU A 58 38.23 13.87 -2.70
C GLU A 58 39.74 14.05 -2.44
N SER A 59 40.13 14.27 -1.17
CA SER A 59 41.53 14.38 -0.76
C SER A 59 41.83 13.62 0.53
N GLN A 60 43.10 13.22 0.74
CA GLN A 60 43.50 12.46 1.93
C GLN A 60 43.45 13.28 3.23
N SER A 61 43.44 14.61 3.15
CA SER A 61 43.38 15.52 4.29
C SER A 61 41.96 15.81 4.77
N GLU A 62 40.92 15.26 4.12
CA GLU A 62 39.54 15.49 4.52
C GLU A 62 39.21 14.84 5.86
N GLY A 63 38.72 15.67 6.79
CA GLY A 63 38.17 15.22 8.05
C GLY A 63 36.76 14.65 7.89
N TRP A 64 36.34 13.85 8.87
CA TRP A 64 34.98 13.32 8.97
C TRP A 64 33.98 14.46 9.21
N LYS A 65 33.03 14.65 8.28
CA LYS A 65 31.96 15.65 8.34
C LYS A 65 30.60 15.00 8.56
N THR A 66 29.77 15.62 9.39
CA THR A 66 28.36 15.24 9.64
C THR A 66 27.55 15.27 8.33
N ILE A 67 26.68 14.28 8.12
CA ILE A 67 25.78 14.04 6.97
C ILE A 67 26.48 13.82 5.61
N LEU A 68 27.62 14.47 5.38
CA LEU A 68 28.31 14.47 4.09
C LEU A 68 29.26 13.29 3.93
N SER A 69 29.99 12.92 4.98
CA SER A 69 30.98 11.86 4.88
C SER A 69 30.35 10.49 5.03
N GLU A 70 30.61 9.64 4.05
CA GLU A 70 30.29 8.22 4.05
C GLU A 70 31.50 7.47 4.63
N VAL A 71 31.32 6.81 5.78
CA VAL A 71 32.39 6.14 6.51
C VAL A 71 32.15 4.65 6.67
N LYS A 72 33.24 3.89 6.68
CA LYS A 72 33.26 2.47 7.06
C LYS A 72 34.05 2.32 8.35
N PHE A 73 33.58 1.44 9.22
CA PHE A 73 34.33 1.03 10.41
C PHE A 73 34.91 -0.35 10.18
N VAL A 74 36.23 -0.43 10.12
CA VAL A 74 36.97 -1.68 9.95
C VAL A 74 37.58 -2.07 11.28
N HIS A 75 37.20 -3.22 11.79
CA HIS A 75 37.72 -3.73 13.04
C HIS A 75 39.21 -4.08 12.91
N VAL A 76 40.06 -3.58 13.80
CA VAL A 76 41.52 -3.70 13.66
C VAL A 76 41.99 -5.15 13.81
N ASN A 77 41.42 -5.90 14.76
CA ASN A 77 41.91 -7.24 15.08
C ASN A 77 41.41 -8.31 14.09
N THR A 78 40.14 -8.24 13.69
CA THR A 78 39.52 -9.27 12.82
C THR A 78 39.42 -8.84 11.35
N SER A 79 39.75 -7.58 11.04
CA SER A 79 39.54 -6.95 9.71
C SER A 79 38.09 -6.98 9.22
N ALA A 80 37.13 -7.25 10.11
CA ALA A 80 35.71 -7.27 9.78
C ALA A 80 35.17 -5.84 9.62
N VAL A 81 34.30 -5.64 8.63
CA VAL A 81 33.64 -4.35 8.39
C VAL A 81 32.27 -4.34 9.06
N LEU A 82 31.97 -3.25 9.77
CA LEU A 82 30.67 -3.05 10.40
C LEU A 82 29.57 -2.90 9.33
N LYS A 83 28.58 -3.79 9.36
CA LYS A 83 27.54 -3.91 8.35
C LYS A 83 26.17 -4.06 8.99
N LEU A 84 25.17 -3.41 8.40
CA LEU A 84 23.76 -3.65 8.72
C LEU A 84 23.25 -4.89 7.97
N SER A 85 22.77 -5.88 8.71
CA SER A 85 22.09 -7.06 8.17
C SER A 85 20.70 -6.68 7.69
N SER A 86 20.18 -7.40 6.69
CA SER A 86 18.78 -7.23 6.24
C SER A 86 17.78 -8.02 7.08
N THR A 87 18.25 -8.70 8.13
CA THR A 87 17.40 -9.51 9.01
C THR A 87 17.10 -8.77 10.32
N ALA A 88 15.86 -8.88 10.78
CA ALA A 88 15.45 -8.37 12.08
C ALA A 88 15.72 -9.42 13.16
N LEU A 89 16.13 -8.96 14.33
CA LEU A 89 16.25 -9.78 15.52
C LEU A 89 14.86 -10.24 15.98
N PRO A 90 14.74 -11.39 16.66
CA PRO A 90 13.49 -11.83 17.28
C PRO A 90 13.02 -10.88 18.40
N ASP A 91 11.95 -11.26 19.09
CA ASP A 91 11.33 -10.41 20.14
C ASP A 91 12.31 -10.01 21.27
N TRP A 92 13.35 -10.81 21.55
CA TRP A 92 14.40 -10.45 22.52
C TRP A 92 15.25 -9.24 22.11
N GLY A 93 15.36 -8.98 20.79
CA GLY A 93 16.05 -7.83 20.22
C GLY A 93 15.09 -6.72 19.78
N PHE A 94 13.86 -6.74 20.30
CA PHE A 94 12.81 -5.76 20.02
C PHE A 94 12.54 -5.56 18.51
N ARG A 95 12.74 -6.60 17.68
CA ARG A 95 12.59 -6.55 16.22
C ARG A 95 13.45 -5.50 15.52
N GLN A 96 14.56 -5.11 16.15
CA GLN A 96 15.56 -4.23 15.54
C GLN A 96 16.37 -4.97 14.48
N LEU A 97 16.97 -4.24 13.53
CA LEU A 97 17.85 -4.83 12.52
C LEU A 97 19.16 -5.30 13.15
N GLU A 98 19.63 -6.47 12.71
CA GLU A 98 20.90 -7.05 13.18
C GLU A 98 22.11 -6.26 12.63
N ILE A 99 23.13 -6.05 13.46
CA ILE A 99 24.42 -5.46 13.07
C ILE A 99 25.48 -6.55 13.15
N VAL A 100 26.30 -6.69 12.10
CA VAL A 100 27.28 -7.76 11.97
C VAL A 100 28.64 -7.26 11.52
N GLY A 101 29.70 -8.02 11.82
CA GLY A 101 31.05 -7.84 11.32
C GLY A 101 31.31 -8.76 10.13
N ASP A 102 31.35 -8.22 8.92
CA ASP A 102 31.56 -9.00 7.70
C ASP A 102 33.06 -9.02 7.31
N LYS A 103 33.69 -10.21 7.33
CA LYS A 103 35.10 -10.38 6.89
C LYS A 103 35.23 -10.49 5.37
N THR A 104 34.16 -10.83 4.67
CA THR A 104 34.15 -11.18 3.24
C THR A 104 34.01 -9.98 2.31
N SER A 105 33.92 -8.75 2.84
CA SER A 105 33.59 -7.57 2.07
C SER A 105 34.77 -6.95 1.33
N LYS A 106 35.28 -7.63 0.28
CA LYS A 106 36.05 -6.95 -0.78
C LYS A 106 35.15 -6.15 -1.71
N VAL A 107 33.83 -6.37 -1.67
CA VAL A 107 32.83 -5.72 -2.52
C VAL A 107 32.13 -4.61 -1.74
N TYR A 108 32.00 -3.43 -2.36
CA TYR A 108 31.29 -2.29 -1.82
C TYR A 108 29.78 -2.56 -1.78
N HIS A 109 29.17 -2.49 -0.59
CA HIS A 109 27.72 -2.50 -0.41
C HIS A 109 27.27 -1.27 0.38
N GLN A 110 26.12 -0.70 0.04
CA GLN A 110 25.55 0.47 0.74
C GLN A 110 25.32 0.19 2.24
N ASN A 111 24.99 -1.05 2.61
CA ASN A 111 24.74 -1.46 4.00
C ASN A 111 25.99 -1.47 4.91
N MET A 112 27.18 -1.23 4.34
CA MET A 112 28.45 -1.14 5.08
C MET A 112 28.88 0.31 5.31
N VAL A 113 28.15 1.26 4.72
CA VAL A 113 28.44 2.68 4.78
C VAL A 113 27.57 3.31 5.86
N TRP A 114 28.22 4.06 6.72
CA TRP A 114 27.62 4.77 7.83
C TRP A 114 27.80 6.27 7.61
N ASN A 115 26.85 7.05 8.08
CA ASN A 115 26.94 8.50 8.17
C ASN A 115 26.71 8.94 9.62
N VAL A 116 27.14 10.15 9.95
CA VAL A 116 26.82 10.77 11.25
C VAL A 116 25.72 11.77 10.98
N GLU A 117 24.52 11.50 11.50
CA GLU A 117 23.38 12.41 11.37
C GLU A 117 23.55 13.63 12.29
N GLU A 118 23.91 13.38 13.55
CA GLU A 118 24.05 14.41 14.57
C GLU A 118 25.43 14.38 15.19
N HIS A 119 26.03 15.57 15.36
CA HIS A 119 27.25 15.74 16.12
C HIS A 119 27.01 16.75 17.25
N ARG A 120 27.26 16.32 18.49
CA ARG A 120 27.15 17.15 19.69
C ARG A 120 28.48 17.13 20.43
N TYR A 121 28.93 18.30 20.87
CA TYR A 121 30.06 18.38 21.79
C TYR A 121 29.57 18.08 23.20
N GLY A 122 29.75 16.84 23.66
CA GLY A 122 29.45 16.47 25.04
C GLY A 122 30.41 17.16 26.00
N LYS A 123 29.88 17.90 26.98
CA LYS A 123 30.66 18.51 28.06
C LYS A 123 30.48 17.76 29.38
N SER A 124 29.45 16.94 29.50
CA SER A 124 29.06 16.26 30.73
C SER A 124 29.64 14.85 30.88
N GLU A 125 30.15 14.56 32.08
CA GLU A 125 30.69 13.24 32.43
C GLU A 125 29.62 12.30 33.04
N GLU A 126 28.62 12.86 33.73
CA GLU A 126 27.59 12.08 34.39
C GLU A 126 26.50 11.57 33.42
N GLN A 127 25.94 10.39 33.71
CA GLN A 127 24.90 9.78 32.86
C GLN A 127 23.63 10.64 32.78
N LYS A 128 23.16 11.19 33.92
CA LYS A 128 21.93 12.00 33.98
C LYS A 128 22.05 13.28 33.16
N GLU A 129 23.24 13.88 33.14
CA GLU A 129 23.49 15.08 32.37
C GLU A 129 23.54 14.77 30.86
N ARG A 130 24.15 13.65 30.46
CA ARG A 130 24.11 13.17 29.06
C ARG A 130 22.69 12.91 28.57
N GLU A 131 21.82 12.37 29.43
CA GLU A 131 20.39 12.18 29.13
C GLU A 131 19.68 13.51 28.86
N LEU A 132 19.94 14.52 29.69
CA LEU A 132 19.38 15.87 29.51
C LEU A 132 19.91 16.54 28.25
N GLU A 133 21.22 16.42 27.96
CA GLU A 133 21.82 16.95 26.74
C GLU A 133 21.21 16.32 25.48
N LEU A 134 20.89 15.03 25.50
CA LEU A 134 20.25 14.34 24.37
C LEU A 134 18.81 14.83 24.10
N GLN A 135 18.07 15.21 25.14
CA GLN A 135 16.71 15.75 25.02
C GLN A 135 16.67 17.17 24.47
N THR A 136 17.78 17.91 24.54
CA THR A 136 17.84 19.25 23.95
C THR A 136 17.87 19.16 22.42
N PRO A 137 17.14 20.04 21.70
CA PRO A 137 17.19 20.08 20.24
C PRO A 137 18.60 20.48 19.79
N SER A 138 19.21 19.66 18.93
CA SER A 138 20.49 19.99 18.33
C SER A 138 20.37 21.25 17.46
N GLN A 139 21.28 22.19 17.62
CA GLN A 139 21.46 23.29 16.66
C GLN A 139 22.03 22.70 15.36
N MET A 140 21.16 22.31 14.44
CA MET A 140 21.55 21.88 13.10
C MET A 140 21.34 23.00 12.09
N ASP A 141 22.42 23.69 11.75
CA ASP A 141 22.49 24.66 10.65
C ASP A 141 22.81 23.95 9.32
N PHE A 142 22.02 22.95 8.92
CA PHE A 142 22.28 22.26 7.65
C PHE A 142 21.00 22.04 6.83
N SER A 143 20.81 22.91 5.84
CA SER A 143 19.94 22.67 4.69
C SER A 143 20.76 22.05 3.57
N LYS A 144 20.85 20.71 3.52
CA LYS A 144 21.19 20.06 2.26
C LYS A 144 20.06 20.40 1.28
N ASN A 145 20.31 21.29 0.34
CA ASN A 145 19.37 21.67 -0.71
C ASN A 145 19.21 20.51 -1.69
N ILE A 146 18.50 19.45 -1.28
CA ILE A 146 18.08 18.38 -2.19
C ILE A 146 17.07 18.98 -3.16
N SER A 147 17.31 18.80 -4.46
CA SER A 147 16.41 19.30 -5.49
C SER A 147 15.02 18.68 -5.34
N PHE A 148 13.99 19.44 -5.72
CA PHE A 148 12.61 18.93 -5.71
C PHE A 148 12.48 17.61 -6.48
N MET A 149 13.13 17.51 -7.65
CA MET A 149 13.06 16.31 -8.48
C MET A 149 13.69 15.09 -7.80
N ALA A 150 14.81 15.27 -7.08
CA ALA A 150 15.42 14.18 -6.33
C ALA A 150 14.50 13.70 -5.19
N LYS A 151 13.90 14.63 -4.43
CA LYS A 151 12.91 14.29 -3.39
C LYS A 151 11.69 13.59 -3.97
N PHE A 152 11.19 14.07 -5.10
CA PHE A 152 10.05 13.48 -5.78
C PHE A 152 10.34 12.05 -6.24
N LEU A 153 11.46 11.82 -6.93
CA LEU A 153 11.85 10.50 -7.42
C LEU A 153 12.10 9.51 -6.26
N GLU A 154 12.77 9.96 -5.20
CA GLU A 154 12.98 9.16 -4.00
C GLU A 154 11.63 8.75 -3.39
N LEU A 155 10.70 9.69 -3.24
CA LEU A 155 9.37 9.42 -2.72
C LEU A 155 8.59 8.43 -3.59
N GLN A 156 8.59 8.60 -4.91
CA GLN A 156 7.91 7.68 -5.83
C GLN A 156 8.49 6.27 -5.76
N MET A 157 9.82 6.14 -5.69
CA MET A 157 10.48 4.84 -5.53
C MET A 157 10.12 4.18 -4.20
N LYS A 158 10.06 4.95 -3.12
CA LYS A 158 9.60 4.45 -1.81
C LYS A 158 8.14 4.00 -1.87
N MET A 159 7.25 4.78 -2.49
CA MET A 159 5.84 4.40 -2.67
C MET A 159 5.66 3.11 -3.49
N LEU A 160 6.53 2.88 -4.50
CA LEU A 160 6.48 1.68 -5.34
C LEU A 160 7.05 0.44 -4.62
N MET A 161 8.17 0.59 -3.90
CA MET A 161 8.89 -0.51 -3.27
C MET A 161 8.39 -0.86 -1.87
N LEU A 162 7.57 0.00 -1.26
CA LEU A 162 6.98 -0.28 0.05
C LEU A 162 6.04 -1.48 -0.06
N LYS A 163 6.56 -2.65 0.29
CA LYS A 163 5.78 -3.85 0.53
C LYS A 163 5.34 -3.81 1.99
N ASN A 164 4.11 -3.36 2.24
CA ASN A 164 3.52 -3.58 3.55
C ASN A 164 3.36 -5.09 3.72
N GLU A 165 3.74 -5.61 4.90
CA GLU A 165 3.26 -6.90 5.36
C GLU A 165 1.76 -6.74 5.62
N GLU A 166 0.96 -6.94 4.59
CA GLU A 166 -0.48 -6.78 4.69
C GLU A 166 -1.05 -7.99 5.43
N THR A 167 -1.47 -7.74 6.67
CA THR A 167 -2.25 -8.70 7.44
C THR A 167 -3.60 -8.88 6.75
N GLU A 168 -4.05 -10.13 6.57
CA GLU A 168 -5.37 -10.41 6.01
C GLU A 168 -6.45 -9.70 6.84
N HIS A 169 -7.24 -8.86 6.17
CA HIS A 169 -8.32 -8.12 6.81
C HIS A 169 -9.65 -8.85 6.62
N LYS A 170 -10.49 -8.92 7.65
CA LYS A 170 -11.77 -9.66 7.59
C LYS A 170 -12.65 -9.28 6.39
N TYR A 171 -12.71 -8.00 6.04
CA TYR A 171 -13.51 -7.50 4.90
C TYR A 171 -12.72 -7.43 3.59
N SER A 172 -11.57 -8.09 3.49
CA SER A 172 -10.88 -8.24 2.21
C SER A 172 -11.73 -9.05 1.24
N SER A 173 -11.64 -8.75 -0.04
CA SER A 173 -12.51 -9.33 -1.07
C SER A 173 -11.72 -9.59 -2.34
N SER A 174 -12.11 -10.61 -3.09
CA SER A 174 -11.50 -10.93 -4.37
C SER A 174 -12.11 -10.11 -5.52
N PRO A 175 -11.34 -9.82 -6.59
CA PRO A 175 -11.89 -9.09 -7.74
C PRO A 175 -13.13 -9.71 -8.37
N LEU A 176 -13.29 -11.04 -8.30
CA LEU A 176 -14.43 -11.75 -8.88
C LEU A 176 -15.74 -11.48 -8.11
N GLU A 177 -15.66 -11.40 -6.78
CA GLU A 177 -16.81 -11.11 -5.90
C GLU A 177 -17.42 -9.72 -6.19
N TRP A 178 -16.64 -8.80 -6.73
CA TRP A 178 -17.10 -7.45 -7.04
C TRP A 178 -18.11 -7.45 -8.21
N ILE A 179 -18.02 -8.37 -9.17
CA ILE A 179 -18.93 -8.35 -10.33
C ILE A 179 -20.39 -8.46 -9.89
N ASN A 180 -20.65 -9.33 -8.91
CA ASN A 180 -21.98 -9.59 -8.40
C ASN A 180 -22.28 -8.82 -7.11
N MET A 181 -21.33 -8.09 -6.53
CA MET A 181 -21.47 -7.47 -5.20
C MET A 181 -21.78 -8.54 -4.14
N ASP A 182 -20.90 -9.55 -4.05
CA ASP A 182 -21.05 -10.64 -3.07
C ASP A 182 -20.51 -10.27 -1.69
N THR A 183 -19.65 -9.26 -1.61
CA THR A 183 -19.09 -8.73 -0.37
C THR A 183 -19.61 -7.32 -0.07
N ASN A 184 -19.56 -6.95 1.20
CA ASN A 184 -19.81 -5.59 1.70
C ASN A 184 -18.74 -5.23 2.74
N ILE A 185 -18.60 -3.93 3.02
CA ILE A 185 -17.64 -3.45 4.03
C ILE A 185 -18.41 -2.69 5.10
N ALA A 186 -18.24 -3.06 6.37
CA ALA A 186 -18.73 -2.26 7.49
C ALA A 186 -17.71 -1.16 7.82
N TYR A 187 -18.11 0.10 7.68
CA TYR A 187 -17.25 1.25 8.01
C TYR A 187 -17.37 1.67 9.47
N TRP A 188 -18.59 1.59 10.01
CA TRP A 188 -18.86 2.09 11.35
C TRP A 188 -20.02 1.35 11.98
N LEU A 189 -19.90 1.10 13.28
CA LEU A 189 -20.95 0.55 14.13
C LEU A 189 -21.00 1.41 15.39
N HIS A 190 -22.19 1.87 15.76
CA HIS A 190 -22.37 2.66 16.97
C HIS A 190 -22.03 1.83 18.22
N PRO A 191 -21.33 2.39 19.22
CA PRO A 191 -20.91 1.64 20.41
C PRO A 191 -22.08 1.07 21.22
N SER A 192 -23.18 1.80 21.37
CA SER A 192 -24.32 1.41 22.22
C SER A 192 -25.61 1.07 21.47
N SER A 193 -25.66 1.31 20.15
CA SER A 193 -26.87 1.12 19.34
C SER A 193 -26.54 0.27 18.12
N ASN A 194 -27.57 -0.25 17.44
CA ASN A 194 -27.40 -1.03 16.21
C ASN A 194 -27.32 -0.15 14.94
N ALA A 195 -27.04 1.16 15.10
CA ALA A 195 -26.78 2.02 13.95
C ALA A 195 -25.43 1.65 13.33
N GLN A 196 -25.39 1.48 12.01
CA GLN A 196 -24.19 1.06 11.30
C GLN A 196 -24.14 1.65 9.90
N ILE A 197 -22.92 1.89 9.41
CA ILE A 197 -22.63 2.41 8.07
C ILE A 197 -21.88 1.33 7.29
N HIS A 198 -22.41 0.96 6.13
CA HIS A 198 -21.82 -0.05 5.25
C HIS A 198 -21.62 0.49 3.84
N LEU A 199 -20.53 0.07 3.20
CA LEU A 199 -20.36 0.14 1.77
C LEU A 199 -21.16 -1.00 1.11
N ILE A 200 -22.36 -0.67 0.65
CA ILE A 200 -23.21 -1.57 -0.15
C ILE A 200 -23.73 -0.76 -1.33
N GLY A 201 -23.50 -1.27 -2.54
CA GLY A 201 -24.02 -0.65 -3.76
C GLY A 201 -25.52 -0.89 -3.93
N ASN A 202 -26.16 -0.14 -4.82
CA ASN A 202 -27.54 -0.42 -5.19
C ASN A 202 -27.60 -1.70 -6.04
N ALA A 203 -28.15 -2.79 -5.48
CA ALA A 203 -28.16 -4.11 -6.12
C ALA A 203 -28.82 -4.12 -7.51
N VAL A 204 -29.86 -3.30 -7.71
CA VAL A 204 -30.55 -3.19 -9.01
C VAL A 204 -29.64 -2.50 -10.01
N THR A 205 -29.08 -1.34 -9.66
CA THR A 205 -28.14 -0.62 -10.55
C THR A 205 -26.92 -1.48 -10.88
N TRP A 206 -26.37 -2.18 -9.89
CA TRP A 206 -25.20 -3.04 -10.06
C TRP A 206 -25.46 -4.19 -11.04
N SER A 207 -26.56 -4.91 -10.83
CA SER A 207 -26.95 -6.03 -11.69
C SER A 207 -27.31 -5.54 -13.09
N SER A 208 -28.05 -4.44 -13.22
CA SER A 208 -28.39 -3.84 -14.51
C SER A 208 -27.15 -3.37 -15.27
N ALA A 209 -26.15 -2.82 -14.60
CA ALA A 209 -24.90 -2.41 -15.24
C ALA A 209 -24.09 -3.61 -15.77
N THR A 210 -24.07 -4.74 -15.04
CA THR A 210 -23.47 -5.99 -15.51
C THR A 210 -24.23 -6.57 -16.71
N ILE A 211 -25.58 -6.59 -16.66
CA ILE A 211 -26.42 -6.98 -17.80
C ILE A 211 -26.18 -6.06 -19.00
N GLY A 212 -25.99 -4.75 -18.78
CA GLY A 212 -25.71 -3.76 -19.82
C GLY A 212 -24.43 -4.06 -20.60
N ILE A 213 -23.36 -4.52 -19.93
CA ILE A 213 -22.14 -4.98 -20.61
C ILE A 213 -22.40 -6.21 -21.47
N VAL A 214 -23.12 -7.20 -20.94
CA VAL A 214 -23.44 -8.44 -21.68
C VAL A 214 -24.31 -8.11 -22.90
N ALA A 215 -25.33 -7.27 -22.73
CA ALA A 215 -26.18 -6.80 -23.80
C ALA A 215 -25.39 -6.03 -24.87
N TYR A 216 -24.47 -5.14 -24.46
CA TYR A 216 -23.57 -4.47 -25.38
C TYR A 216 -22.72 -5.47 -26.17
N ALA A 217 -22.10 -6.44 -25.50
CA ALA A 217 -21.23 -7.42 -26.14
C ALA A 217 -21.99 -8.25 -27.20
N ILE A 218 -23.23 -8.65 -26.89
CA ILE A 218 -24.11 -9.36 -27.82
C ILE A 218 -24.47 -8.47 -29.02
N LEU A 219 -24.90 -7.23 -28.78
CA LEU A 219 -25.26 -6.28 -29.84
C LEU A 219 -24.04 -5.97 -30.74
N TYR A 220 -22.89 -5.70 -30.14
CA TYR A 220 -21.64 -5.43 -30.84
C TYR A 220 -21.23 -6.61 -31.72
N LEU A 221 -21.21 -7.84 -31.16
CA LEU A 221 -20.86 -9.05 -31.91
C LEU A 221 -21.87 -9.30 -33.05
N TRP A 222 -23.16 -9.08 -32.80
CA TRP A 222 -24.21 -9.21 -33.80
C TRP A 222 -24.01 -8.25 -34.98
N TYR A 223 -23.79 -6.96 -34.70
CA TYR A 223 -23.52 -5.97 -35.75
C TYR A 223 -22.21 -6.24 -36.48
N LEU A 224 -21.16 -6.67 -35.78
CA LEU A 224 -19.88 -7.04 -36.36
C LEU A 224 -20.03 -8.21 -37.35
N LEU A 225 -20.76 -9.26 -36.97
CA LEU A 225 -21.03 -10.41 -37.82
C LEU A 225 -21.86 -10.03 -39.06
N ARG A 226 -22.89 -9.19 -38.90
CA ARG A 226 -23.71 -8.71 -40.01
C ARG A 226 -22.91 -7.83 -40.98
N ARG A 227 -22.08 -6.92 -40.46
CA ARG A 227 -21.17 -6.09 -41.26
C ARG A 227 -20.13 -6.93 -42.01
N ARG A 228 -19.59 -7.99 -41.40
CA ARG A 228 -18.69 -8.94 -42.10
C ARG A 228 -19.38 -9.65 -43.26
N ARG A 229 -20.69 -9.86 -43.19
CA ARG A 229 -21.53 -10.39 -44.27
C ARG A 229 -22.04 -9.32 -45.26
N ARG A 230 -21.57 -8.07 -45.13
CA ARG A 230 -22.01 -6.90 -45.92
C ARG A 230 -23.50 -6.55 -45.76
N ILE A 231 -24.09 -6.89 -44.61
CA ILE A 231 -25.45 -6.51 -44.24
C ILE A 231 -25.37 -5.36 -43.23
N TYR A 232 -25.70 -4.14 -43.67
CA TYR A 232 -25.68 -2.93 -42.85
C TYR A 232 -27.05 -2.72 -42.21
N SER A 233 -27.17 -3.00 -40.92
CA SER A 233 -28.45 -2.91 -40.19
C SER A 233 -28.71 -1.57 -39.52
N ILE A 234 -27.67 -0.76 -39.33
CA ILE A 234 -27.73 0.57 -38.70
C ILE A 234 -26.92 1.55 -39.56
N SER A 235 -27.19 2.84 -39.41
CA SER A 235 -26.40 3.90 -40.07
C SER A 235 -24.93 3.85 -39.62
N GLU A 236 -24.04 4.41 -40.44
CA GLU A 236 -22.62 4.51 -40.09
C GLU A 236 -22.42 5.37 -38.83
N ASP A 237 -23.15 6.49 -38.69
CA ASP A 237 -23.09 7.34 -37.50
C ASP A 237 -23.50 6.60 -36.21
N SER A 238 -24.57 5.80 -36.25
CA SER A 238 -25.00 5.00 -35.09
C SER A 238 -23.98 3.91 -34.75
N TRP A 239 -23.32 3.34 -35.76
CA TRP A 239 -22.25 2.37 -35.55
C TRP A 239 -21.00 3.00 -34.92
N GLU A 240 -20.52 4.12 -35.43
CA GLU A 240 -19.37 4.82 -34.87
C GLU A 240 -19.60 5.24 -33.41
N ARG A 241 -20.81 5.73 -33.09
CA ARG A 241 -21.21 6.02 -31.70
C ARG A 241 -21.17 4.79 -30.81
N LEU A 242 -21.69 3.65 -31.27
CA LEU A 242 -21.68 2.39 -30.51
C LEU A 242 -20.25 1.88 -30.28
N VAL A 243 -19.38 1.96 -31.29
CA VAL A 243 -17.98 1.57 -31.19
C VAL A 243 -17.22 2.46 -30.22
N LEU A 244 -17.39 3.78 -30.34
CA LEU A 244 -16.76 4.76 -29.44
C LEU A 244 -17.21 4.57 -28.00
N ALA A 245 -18.52 4.40 -27.77
CA ALA A 245 -19.07 4.16 -26.45
C ALA A 245 -18.51 2.89 -25.81
N GLY A 246 -18.38 1.80 -26.59
CA GLY A 246 -17.73 0.58 -26.11
C GLY A 246 -16.26 0.76 -25.82
N ALA A 247 -15.51 1.41 -26.72
CA ALA A 247 -14.08 1.66 -26.53
C ALA A 247 -13.81 2.44 -25.24
N VAL A 248 -14.59 3.49 -24.98
CA VAL A 248 -14.45 4.30 -23.76
C VAL A 248 -14.95 3.55 -22.53
N CYS A 249 -16.15 2.98 -22.56
CA CYS A 249 -16.76 2.40 -21.36
C CYS A 249 -16.19 1.01 -21.02
N ILE A 250 -16.09 0.12 -22.00
CA ILE A 250 -15.53 -1.22 -21.76
C ILE A 250 -14.01 -1.12 -21.59
N GLY A 251 -13.32 -0.30 -22.40
CA GLY A 251 -11.90 -0.04 -22.21
C GLY A 251 -11.61 0.56 -20.83
N GLY A 252 -12.38 1.57 -20.42
CA GLY A 252 -12.30 2.16 -19.09
C GLY A 252 -12.58 1.14 -17.97
N TRP A 253 -13.59 0.28 -18.15
CA TRP A 253 -13.87 -0.81 -17.20
C TRP A 253 -12.69 -1.79 -17.09
N ILE A 254 -12.12 -2.24 -18.21
CA ILE A 254 -10.99 -3.19 -18.22
C ILE A 254 -9.77 -2.56 -17.54
N VAL A 255 -9.40 -1.32 -17.90
CA VAL A 255 -8.22 -0.64 -17.33
C VAL A 255 -8.37 -0.44 -15.82
N ASN A 256 -9.59 -0.22 -15.32
CA ASN A 256 -9.85 -0.04 -13.90
C ASN A 256 -10.20 -1.33 -13.15
N TYR A 257 -10.21 -2.49 -13.81
CA TYR A 257 -10.57 -3.76 -13.18
C TYR A 257 -9.47 -4.81 -13.29
N LEU A 258 -8.86 -4.94 -14.47
CA LEU A 258 -7.87 -5.96 -14.77
C LEU A 258 -6.59 -5.86 -13.92
N PRO A 259 -6.03 -4.66 -13.61
CA PRO A 259 -4.80 -4.58 -12.81
C PRO A 259 -4.92 -5.22 -11.43
N PHE A 260 -6.13 -5.23 -10.84
CA PHE A 260 -6.34 -5.81 -9.51
C PHE A 260 -6.16 -7.32 -9.45
N PHE A 261 -6.25 -8.03 -10.58
CA PHE A 261 -5.94 -9.46 -10.64
C PHE A 261 -4.44 -9.76 -10.55
N LEU A 262 -3.59 -8.76 -10.85
CA LEU A 262 -2.13 -8.89 -10.84
C LEU A 262 -1.51 -8.39 -9.53
N MET A 263 -2.32 -7.85 -8.62
CA MET A 263 -1.85 -7.28 -7.36
C MET A 263 -1.93 -8.31 -6.22
N GLU A 264 -0.80 -8.57 -5.56
CA GLU A 264 -0.72 -9.44 -4.37
C GLU A 264 -1.01 -8.67 -3.07
N LYS A 265 -1.95 -7.73 -3.11
CA LYS A 265 -2.35 -6.89 -1.96
C LYS A 265 -3.73 -7.28 -1.45
N THR A 266 -4.06 -6.88 -0.23
CA THR A 266 -5.39 -6.88 0.35
C THR A 266 -6.28 -5.91 -0.43
N LEU A 267 -7.30 -6.48 -1.08
CA LEU A 267 -8.22 -5.73 -1.92
C LEU A 267 -9.59 -5.62 -1.26
N PHE A 268 -10.32 -4.59 -1.64
CA PHE A 268 -11.59 -4.20 -1.04
C PHE A 268 -12.56 -3.72 -2.12
N LEU A 269 -13.87 -3.89 -1.88
CA LEU A 269 -14.93 -3.53 -2.82
C LEU A 269 -14.83 -2.10 -3.38
N TYR A 270 -14.36 -1.12 -2.59
CA TYR A 270 -14.24 0.27 -3.08
C TYR A 270 -13.25 0.43 -4.24
N HIS A 271 -12.26 -0.46 -4.40
CA HIS A 271 -11.34 -0.46 -5.53
C HIS A 271 -12.06 -0.66 -6.87
N TYR A 272 -13.22 -1.32 -6.85
CA TYR A 272 -14.03 -1.57 -8.03
C TYR A 272 -14.95 -0.41 -8.44
N VAL A 273 -15.19 0.56 -7.55
CA VAL A 273 -16.13 1.66 -7.80
C VAL A 273 -15.78 2.50 -9.05
N PRO A 274 -14.49 2.82 -9.33
CA PRO A 274 -14.11 3.47 -10.59
C PRO A 274 -14.51 2.63 -11.82
N ALA A 275 -14.26 1.32 -11.80
CA ALA A 275 -14.64 0.43 -12.89
C ALA A 275 -16.17 0.34 -13.05
N LEU A 276 -16.90 0.26 -11.94
CA LEU A 276 -18.36 0.25 -11.92
C LEU A 276 -18.96 1.50 -12.59
N THR A 277 -18.34 2.67 -12.40
CA THR A 277 -18.80 3.93 -13.00
C THR A 277 -18.90 3.81 -14.52
N PHE A 278 -17.91 3.20 -15.17
CA PHE A 278 -17.96 2.97 -16.62
C PHE A 278 -19.08 2.00 -17.03
N LYS A 279 -19.40 0.99 -16.21
CA LYS A 279 -20.56 0.12 -16.46
C LYS A 279 -21.88 0.89 -16.42
N ILE A 280 -22.01 1.79 -15.43
CA ILE A 280 -23.21 2.59 -15.24
C ILE A 280 -23.39 3.59 -16.38
N ILE A 281 -22.30 4.18 -16.90
CA ILE A 281 -22.35 5.10 -18.06
C ILE A 281 -22.72 4.35 -19.34
N LEU A 282 -22.28 3.09 -19.52
CA LEU A 282 -22.63 2.29 -20.69
C LEU A 282 -24.13 1.95 -20.75
N LEU A 283 -24.76 1.73 -19.59
CA LEU A 283 -26.15 1.30 -19.49
C LEU A 283 -27.15 2.19 -20.27
N PRO A 284 -27.24 3.52 -20.06
CA PRO A 284 -28.15 4.37 -20.80
C PRO A 284 -27.87 4.38 -22.32
N ILE A 285 -26.61 4.27 -22.74
CA ILE A 285 -26.24 4.23 -24.16
C ILE A 285 -26.81 2.97 -24.82
N VAL A 286 -26.67 1.81 -24.14
CA VAL A 286 -27.24 0.54 -24.62
C VAL A 286 -28.77 0.59 -24.64
N LEU A 287 -29.39 1.13 -23.59
CA LEU A 287 -30.85 1.25 -23.52
C LEU A 287 -31.40 2.16 -24.62
N GLN A 288 -30.75 3.30 -24.87
CA GLN A 288 -31.11 4.20 -25.97
C GLN A 288 -30.96 3.51 -27.32
N HIS A 289 -29.84 2.81 -27.56
CA HIS A 289 -29.61 2.07 -28.81
C HIS A 289 -30.68 1.00 -29.04
N ILE A 290 -31.08 0.28 -27.99
CA ILE A 290 -32.19 -0.70 -28.08
C ILE A 290 -33.50 0.00 -28.45
N HIS A 291 -33.83 1.11 -27.78
CA HIS A 291 -35.06 1.85 -28.04
C HIS A 291 -35.13 2.38 -29.48
N ASP A 292 -34.04 2.96 -29.99
CA ASP A 292 -34.04 3.67 -31.27
C ASP A 292 -33.85 2.73 -32.47
N GLU A 293 -32.96 1.74 -32.37
CA GLU A 293 -32.50 0.93 -33.52
C GLU A 293 -33.02 -0.52 -33.50
N VAL A 294 -33.39 -1.05 -32.33
CA VAL A 294 -33.86 -2.46 -32.21
C VAL A 294 -35.38 -2.55 -32.16
N LEU A 295 -36.05 -1.63 -31.46
CA LEU A 295 -37.51 -1.65 -31.33
C LEU A 295 -38.19 -1.03 -32.56
N TRP A 296 -38.82 -1.87 -33.38
CA TRP A 296 -39.43 -1.46 -34.65
C TRP A 296 -40.88 -0.97 -34.55
N SER A 297 -41.59 -1.29 -33.47
CA SER A 297 -43.00 -0.89 -33.30
C SER A 297 -43.20 0.16 -32.20
N SER A 298 -44.16 1.07 -32.42
CA SER A 298 -44.52 2.10 -31.42
C SER A 298 -45.03 1.49 -30.12
N VAL A 299 -45.75 0.36 -30.20
CA VAL A 299 -46.19 -0.40 -29.02
C VAL A 299 -44.98 -0.90 -28.22
N LEU A 300 -43.98 -1.51 -28.88
CA LEU A 300 -42.77 -1.99 -28.21
C LEU A 300 -42.00 -0.83 -27.54
N ARG A 301 -41.85 0.30 -28.22
CA ARG A 301 -41.19 1.49 -27.66
C ARG A 301 -41.94 2.03 -26.43
N ASN A 302 -43.26 2.14 -26.49
CA ASN A 302 -44.07 2.58 -25.35
C ASN A 302 -43.98 1.60 -24.17
N THR A 303 -44.01 0.29 -24.43
CA THR A 303 -43.82 -0.71 -23.37
C THR A 303 -42.42 -0.64 -22.76
N PHE A 304 -41.39 -0.42 -23.58
CA PHE A 304 -40.01 -0.25 -23.11
C PHE A 304 -39.86 1.01 -22.25
N ASN A 305 -40.46 2.13 -22.64
CA ASN A 305 -40.47 3.36 -21.85
C ASN A 305 -41.15 3.16 -20.49
N ALA A 306 -42.29 2.43 -20.45
CA ALA A 306 -42.93 2.06 -19.20
C ALA A 306 -42.03 1.18 -18.31
N LEU A 307 -41.31 0.22 -18.91
CA LEU A 307 -40.33 -0.62 -18.20
C LEU A 307 -39.14 0.19 -17.67
N MET A 308 -38.65 1.18 -18.42
CA MET A 308 -37.59 2.08 -17.96
C MET A 308 -38.03 2.89 -16.73
N VAL A 309 -39.26 3.42 -16.74
CA VAL A 309 -39.83 4.14 -15.60
C VAL A 309 -39.99 3.21 -14.40
N ALA A 310 -40.48 1.98 -14.61
CA ALA A 310 -40.57 0.97 -13.55
C ALA A 310 -39.19 0.60 -12.99
N TRP A 311 -38.18 0.47 -13.84
CA TRP A 311 -36.80 0.19 -13.44
C TRP A 311 -36.21 1.34 -12.60
N LEU A 312 -36.35 2.60 -13.03
CA LEU A 312 -35.92 3.77 -12.26
C LEU A 312 -36.62 3.86 -10.89
N SER A 313 -37.92 3.52 -10.86
CA SER A 313 -38.69 3.46 -9.61
C SER A 313 -38.15 2.37 -8.68
N SER A 314 -37.78 1.21 -9.22
CA SER A 314 -37.16 0.13 -8.46
C SER A 314 -35.81 0.55 -7.88
N VAL A 315 -34.95 1.20 -8.67
CA VAL A 315 -33.66 1.76 -8.20
C VAL A 315 -33.89 2.70 -7.03
N TYR A 316 -34.89 3.59 -7.12
CA TYR A 316 -35.24 4.51 -6.04
C TYR A 316 -35.75 3.79 -4.78
N MET A 317 -36.59 2.76 -4.93
CA MET A 317 -37.10 1.96 -3.82
C MET A 317 -35.98 1.20 -3.09
N VAL A 318 -35.02 0.64 -3.83
CA VAL A 318 -33.84 0.00 -3.23
C VAL A 318 -33.01 1.03 -2.47
N TYR A 319 -32.74 2.20 -3.05
CA TYR A 319 -32.05 3.28 -2.35
C TYR A 319 -32.76 3.68 -1.05
N ARG A 320 -34.08 3.88 -1.08
CA ARG A 320 -34.89 4.18 0.12
C ARG A 320 -34.73 3.09 1.19
N THR A 321 -34.75 1.83 0.79
CA THR A 321 -34.62 0.67 1.67
C THR A 321 -33.23 0.59 2.34
N PHE A 322 -32.16 0.81 1.58
CA PHE A 322 -30.77 0.75 2.08
C PHE A 322 -30.24 2.07 2.66
N SER A 323 -30.94 3.19 2.49
CA SER A 323 -30.55 4.50 3.03
C SER A 323 -30.17 4.50 4.52
N PRO A 324 -30.82 3.72 5.42
CA PRO A 324 -30.40 3.65 6.81
C PRO A 324 -28.98 3.11 7.00
N LEU A 325 -28.54 2.17 6.16
CA LEU A 325 -27.19 1.59 6.20
C LEU A 325 -26.15 2.50 5.52
N THR A 326 -26.57 3.43 4.65
CA THR A 326 -25.68 4.41 4.04
C THR A 326 -25.43 5.59 4.97
N TYR A 327 -26.48 6.12 5.60
CA TYR A 327 -26.38 7.34 6.41
C TYR A 327 -26.19 7.07 7.91
N GLY A 328 -26.48 5.87 8.41
CA GLY A 328 -26.33 5.53 9.83
C GLY A 328 -27.25 6.31 10.80
N VAL A 329 -28.31 6.95 10.29
CA VAL A 329 -29.12 7.94 11.04
C VAL A 329 -30.02 7.30 12.11
N ARG A 330 -30.53 6.09 11.88
CA ARG A 330 -31.48 5.44 12.78
C ARG A 330 -30.92 4.11 13.31
N PRO A 331 -31.09 3.80 14.61
CA PRO A 331 -30.81 2.47 15.12
C PRO A 331 -31.84 1.49 14.57
N LEU A 332 -31.37 0.42 13.93
CA LEU A 332 -32.24 -0.60 13.33
C LEU A 332 -32.46 -1.77 14.29
N LEU A 333 -33.66 -2.35 14.27
CA LEU A 333 -33.97 -3.57 14.98
C LEU A 333 -33.25 -4.77 14.31
N ALA A 334 -32.97 -5.83 15.07
CA ALA A 334 -32.34 -7.03 14.53
C ALA A 334 -33.16 -7.69 13.40
N SER A 335 -34.49 -7.60 13.46
CA SER A 335 -35.39 -8.06 12.41
C SER A 335 -35.26 -7.24 11.12
N GLU A 336 -35.15 -5.91 11.25
CA GLU A 336 -34.93 -5.00 10.11
C GLU A 336 -33.56 -5.23 9.48
N LEU A 337 -32.52 -5.45 10.28
CA LEU A 337 -31.19 -5.78 9.79
C LEU A 337 -31.15 -7.11 9.03
N ASN A 338 -31.85 -8.13 9.52
CA ASN A 338 -32.03 -9.39 8.79
C ASN A 338 -32.79 -9.19 7.48
N ALA A 339 -33.83 -8.34 7.46
CA ALA A 339 -34.57 -8.03 6.23
C ALA A 339 -33.73 -7.29 5.18
N LEU A 340 -32.71 -6.54 5.61
CA LEU A 340 -31.76 -5.84 4.72
C LEU A 340 -30.65 -6.77 4.20
N ARG A 341 -30.50 -7.98 4.75
CA ARG A 341 -29.53 -8.98 4.30
C ARG A 341 -30.08 -9.75 3.10
N TRP A 342 -30.05 -9.12 1.93
CA TRP A 342 -30.55 -9.75 0.69
C TRP A 342 -29.65 -10.85 0.13
N LYS A 343 -28.38 -10.86 0.55
CA LYS A 343 -27.44 -11.95 0.25
C LYS A 343 -26.85 -12.49 1.54
N ASP A 344 -26.70 -13.81 1.61
CA ASP A 344 -26.08 -14.46 2.76
C ASP A 344 -24.63 -14.04 2.96
N ASN A 345 -23.91 -13.73 1.89
CA ASN A 345 -22.52 -13.30 1.95
C ASN A 345 -22.34 -11.86 2.47
N TRP A 346 -23.42 -11.10 2.66
CA TRP A 346 -23.32 -9.76 3.25
C TRP A 346 -23.20 -9.86 4.77
N ASP A 347 -22.05 -9.43 5.27
CA ASP A 347 -21.72 -9.29 6.68
C ASP A 347 -22.43 -8.04 7.25
N ILE A 348 -23.72 -8.18 7.50
CA ILE A 348 -24.51 -7.21 8.29
C ILE A 348 -24.39 -7.60 9.75
N LEU A 349 -23.82 -6.71 10.57
CA LEU A 349 -23.54 -7.01 11.97
C LEU A 349 -24.83 -6.94 12.79
N ILE A 350 -25.20 -8.07 13.41
CA ILE A 350 -26.38 -8.17 14.28
C ILE A 350 -25.88 -8.48 15.68
N ARG A 351 -26.07 -7.53 16.61
CA ARG A 351 -25.84 -7.80 18.02
C ARG A 351 -26.93 -8.73 18.53
N LYS A 352 -26.56 -9.96 18.92
CA LYS A 352 -27.40 -10.77 19.81
C LYS A 352 -27.39 -10.09 21.17
N ARG A 353 -28.58 -9.74 21.66
CA ARG A 353 -28.75 -9.28 23.05
C ARG A 353 -28.47 -10.41 24.02
#